data_AF-A0A7T8GXB0-F1
#
_entry.id   AF-A0A7T8GXB0-F1
#
_cell.length_a   1.000
_cell.length_b   1.000
_cell.length_c   1.000
_cell.angle_alpha   90.00
_cell.angle_beta   90.00
_cell.angle_gamma   90.00
#
_symmetry.space_group_name_H-M   'P 1'
#
loop_
_entity.id
_entity.type
_entity.pdbx_description
1 polymer ?
#
loop_
_entity_poly.entity_id
_entity_poly.type
_entity_poly.pdbx_seq_one_letter_code
_entity_poly.pdbx_strand_id
1 'polypeptide(L)'
;GGALVHVYKDGSVLATHGGVEMGQGLHVKMAQIVSKVLGIPMSFISICSSTSTDKVPNTSATAASVGSDLYGMAIKEACEIIYKRLEPILEPDMKWTEIVSKAYESSISLSSTGHYSVKGLGMDWTQGKVGPIIILLMAWVHPLGALCLRSEVVMDLGESLNPAIDVGKSRAPSCRATGSLSWNSYFTLLKASSLRKVCSDEVLQWICRNKKLISLQVQVTTKSQFNVSLLRGSKNVRAVFSSKAV
;
A
#
# COMPACT_ATOMS: atom_id res chain seq x y z
N GLY A 1 11.07 -1.94 8.04
CA GLY A 1 9.84 -1.22 8.43
C GLY A 1 9.59 -1.45 9.90
N GLY A 2 9.27 -0.39 10.65
CA GLY A 2 8.95 -0.50 12.08
C GLY A 2 7.46 -0.25 12.35
N ALA A 3 6.98 -0.80 13.46
CA ALA A 3 5.64 -0.59 13.99
C ALA A 3 5.65 -0.55 15.53
N LEU A 4 4.66 0.11 16.10
CA LEU A 4 4.42 0.23 17.53
C LEU A 4 2.93 -0.04 17.80
N VAL A 5 2.63 -0.92 18.74
CA VAL A 5 1.27 -1.31 19.11
C VAL A 5 1.08 -1.18 20.62
N HIS A 6 -0.01 -0.54 21.01
CA HIS A 6 -0.46 -0.42 22.39
C HIS A 6 -1.87 -0.97 22.54
N VAL A 7 -2.09 -1.78 23.58
CA VAL A 7 -3.43 -2.16 24.03
C VAL A 7 -3.71 -1.42 25.34
N TYR A 8 -4.77 -0.63 25.34
CA TYR A 8 -5.21 0.14 26.50
C TYR A 8 -6.14 -0.69 27.39
N LYS A 9 -6.35 -0.24 28.63
CA LYS A 9 -7.16 -0.95 29.64
C LYS A 9 -8.62 -1.17 29.24
N ASP A 10 -9.16 -0.28 28.42
CA ASP A 10 -10.52 -0.38 27.87
C ASP A 10 -10.63 -1.40 26.73
N GLY A 11 -9.51 -2.03 26.35
CA GLY A 11 -9.42 -2.98 25.24
C GLY A 11 -9.19 -2.31 23.89
N SER A 12 -9.13 -0.97 23.81
CA SER A 12 -8.81 -0.29 22.56
C SER A 12 -7.34 -0.52 22.18
N VAL A 13 -7.09 -0.67 20.89
CA VAL A 13 -5.76 -0.95 20.34
C VAL A 13 -5.34 0.22 19.46
N LEU A 14 -4.22 0.84 19.83
CA LEU A 14 -3.58 1.87 19.02
C LEU A 14 -2.35 1.31 18.32
N ALA A 15 -2.38 1.28 17.00
CA ALA A 15 -1.24 0.89 16.20
C ALA A 15 -0.67 2.06 15.41
N THR A 16 0.65 2.14 15.34
CA THR A 16 1.41 3.13 14.57
C THR A 16 2.46 2.41 13.73
N HIS A 17 2.73 2.93 12.54
CA HIS A 17 3.74 2.42 11.63
C HIS A 17 4.43 3.55 10.89
N GLY A 18 5.60 3.29 10.31
CA GLY A 18 6.36 4.27 9.54
C GLY A 18 5.80 4.66 8.17
N GLY A 19 4.81 3.92 7.66
CA GLY A 19 4.20 4.22 6.37
C GLY A 19 3.26 5.42 6.40
N VAL A 20 3.17 6.16 5.30
CA VAL A 20 2.33 7.36 5.17
C VAL A 20 1.11 7.05 4.30
N GLU A 21 -0.08 7.43 4.75
CA GLU A 21 -1.31 7.36 3.95
C GLU A 21 -1.41 8.52 2.97
N MET A 22 -1.64 8.19 1.71
CA MET A 22 -1.70 9.09 0.55
C MET A 22 -2.92 8.77 -0.33
N GLY A 23 -3.91 8.04 0.20
CA GLY A 23 -5.12 7.60 -0.50
C GLY A 23 -5.02 6.16 -1.05
N GLN A 24 -3.94 5.44 -0.71
CA GLN A 24 -3.71 4.06 -1.11
C GLN A 24 -4.37 3.04 -0.16
N GLY A 25 -4.92 3.48 0.98
CA GLY A 25 -5.58 2.63 1.95
C GLY A 25 -4.61 1.77 2.76
N LEU A 26 -3.42 2.28 3.05
CA LEU A 26 -2.42 1.62 3.87
C LEU A 26 -2.93 1.39 5.28
N HIS A 27 -3.49 2.42 5.93
CA HIS A 27 -3.96 2.31 7.31
C HIS A 27 -5.08 1.27 7.47
N VAL A 28 -5.99 1.19 6.50
CA VAL A 28 -7.08 0.20 6.49
C VAL A 28 -6.50 -1.22 6.42
N LYS A 29 -5.53 -1.46 5.53
CA LYS A 29 -4.86 -2.77 5.43
C LYS A 29 -4.14 -3.14 6.72
N MET A 30 -3.49 -2.16 7.37
CA MET A 30 -2.82 -2.38 8.65
C MET A 30 -3.81 -2.76 9.76
N ALA A 31 -4.95 -2.06 9.84
CA ALA A 31 -6.01 -2.40 10.80
C ALA A 31 -6.58 -3.82 10.58
N GLN A 32 -6.74 -4.23 9.32
CA GLN A 32 -7.17 -5.59 8.97
C GLN A 32 -6.15 -6.64 9.43
N ILE A 33 -4.85 -6.35 9.34
CA ILE A 33 -3.80 -7.24 9.82
C ILE A 33 -3.87 -7.36 11.35
N VAL A 34 -3.99 -6.25 12.09
CA VAL A 34 -4.14 -6.27 13.55
C VAL A 34 -5.37 -7.09 13.97
N SER A 35 -6.51 -6.85 13.32
CA SER A 35 -7.77 -7.56 13.58
C SER A 35 -7.62 -9.07 13.39
N LYS A 36 -6.93 -9.49 12.31
CA LYS A 36 -6.71 -10.91 12.01
C LYS A 36 -5.73 -11.58 12.98
N VAL A 37 -4.69 -10.88 13.45
CA VAL A 37 -3.69 -11.45 14.36
C VAL A 37 -4.19 -11.52 15.79
N LEU A 38 -4.87 -10.49 16.28
CA LEU A 38 -5.40 -10.44 17.65
C LEU A 38 -6.79 -11.07 17.79
N GLY A 39 -7.49 -11.34 16.69
CA GLY A 39 -8.84 -11.92 16.71
C GLY A 39 -9.94 -10.97 17.18
N ILE A 40 -9.71 -9.65 17.08
CA ILE A 40 -10.64 -8.61 17.56
C ILE A 40 -11.32 -7.88 16.40
N PRO A 41 -12.54 -7.32 16.60
CA PRO A 41 -13.19 -6.55 15.55
C PRO A 41 -12.47 -5.23 15.29
N MET A 42 -12.53 -4.74 14.04
CA MET A 42 -11.88 -3.49 13.64
C MET A 42 -12.35 -2.27 14.44
N SER A 43 -13.51 -2.32 15.11
CA SER A 43 -14.02 -1.24 15.97
C SER A 43 -13.14 -0.92 17.17
N PHE A 44 -12.37 -1.90 17.67
CA PHE A 44 -11.42 -1.68 18.77
C PHE A 44 -10.09 -1.10 18.29
N ILE A 45 -9.82 -1.12 16.99
CA ILE A 45 -8.52 -0.81 16.42
C ILE A 45 -8.53 0.60 15.85
N SER A 46 -7.65 1.43 16.38
CA SER A 46 -7.37 2.76 15.86
C SER A 46 -5.94 2.79 15.33
N ILE A 47 -5.78 3.19 14.08
CA ILE A 47 -4.46 3.53 13.54
C ILE A 47 -4.21 5.00 13.82
N CYS A 48 -3.01 5.34 14.29
CA CYS A 48 -2.62 6.74 14.44
C CYS A 48 -2.78 7.46 13.10
N SER A 49 -3.56 8.54 13.10
CA SER A 49 -3.82 9.36 11.92
C SER A 49 -2.57 10.06 11.37
N SER A 50 -1.60 10.32 12.24
CA SER A 50 -0.30 10.87 11.88
C SER A 50 0.81 9.85 12.12
N THR A 51 1.58 9.60 11.08
CA THR A 51 2.87 8.91 11.16
C THR A 51 3.89 9.87 11.77
N SER A 52 4.51 9.48 12.88
CA SER A 52 5.46 10.34 13.60
C SER A 52 6.77 9.61 13.90
N THR A 53 7.88 10.32 13.74
CA THR A 53 9.24 9.82 13.97
C THR A 53 9.53 9.51 15.44
N ASP A 54 8.84 10.20 16.34
CA ASP A 54 8.90 10.01 17.79
C ASP A 54 8.26 8.68 18.23
N LYS A 55 7.34 8.12 17.44
CA LYS A 55 6.75 6.79 17.68
C LYS A 55 7.50 5.67 16.98
N VAL A 56 7.86 5.89 15.72
CA VAL A 56 8.60 4.91 14.92
C VAL A 56 9.79 5.62 14.27
N PRO A 57 11.01 5.48 14.82
CA PRO A 57 12.20 6.12 14.26
C PRO A 57 12.73 5.34 13.04
N ASN A 58 13.58 6.00 12.25
CA ASN A 58 14.37 5.40 11.15
C ASN A 58 13.52 4.64 10.11
N THR A 59 12.37 5.20 9.75
CA THR A 59 11.45 4.60 8.79
C THR A 59 11.84 4.91 7.36
N SER A 60 11.77 3.90 6.48
CA SER A 60 12.00 4.09 5.05
C SER A 60 10.83 4.85 4.39
N ALA A 61 11.12 5.56 3.30
CA ALA A 61 10.09 6.23 2.51
C ALA A 61 9.00 5.25 2.03
N THR A 62 7.75 5.71 1.99
CA THR A 62 6.63 4.91 1.45
C THR A 62 6.70 4.94 -0.08
N ALA A 63 7.48 4.03 -0.66
CA ALA A 63 7.76 3.96 -2.09
C ALA A 63 7.90 2.51 -2.59
N ALA A 64 8.13 2.33 -3.89
CA ALA A 64 8.38 1.04 -4.56
C ALA A 64 7.27 -0.02 -4.39
N SER A 65 6.03 0.40 -4.09
CA SER A 65 4.86 -0.44 -3.81
C SER A 65 5.01 -1.45 -2.65
N VAL A 66 6.14 -1.50 -1.95
CA VAL A 66 6.43 -2.45 -0.86
C VAL A 66 5.89 -2.03 0.51
N GLY A 67 5.27 -0.84 0.61
CA GLY A 67 4.84 -0.27 1.89
C GLY A 67 3.90 -1.17 2.70
N SER A 68 2.88 -1.77 2.05
CA SER A 68 1.94 -2.64 2.74
C SER A 68 2.59 -3.93 3.26
N ASP A 69 3.53 -4.52 2.52
CA ASP A 69 4.20 -5.74 2.94
C ASP A 69 5.20 -5.47 4.07
N LEU A 70 5.98 -4.39 3.96
CA LEU A 70 6.98 -4.00 4.96
C LEU A 70 6.35 -3.67 6.32
N TYR A 71 5.35 -2.78 6.31
CA TYR A 71 4.71 -2.33 7.54
C TYR A 71 3.72 -3.38 8.06
N GLY A 72 3.11 -4.16 7.17
CA GLY A 72 2.21 -5.25 7.55
C GLY A 72 2.93 -6.35 8.32
N MET A 73 4.14 -6.75 7.89
CA MET A 73 4.94 -7.73 8.64
C MET A 73 5.38 -7.17 9.99
N ALA A 74 5.79 -5.89 10.05
CA ALA A 74 6.22 -5.26 11.29
C ALA A 74 5.07 -5.19 12.32
N ILE A 75 3.85 -4.84 11.88
CA ILE A 75 2.67 -4.85 12.76
C ILE A 75 2.32 -6.27 13.19
N LYS A 76 2.35 -7.23 12.27
CA LYS A 76 2.08 -8.64 12.56
C LYS A 76 2.99 -9.15 13.68
N GLU A 77 4.28 -8.87 13.60
CA GLU A 77 5.25 -9.23 14.63
C GLU A 77 4.95 -8.55 15.99
N ALA A 78 4.64 -7.25 15.99
CA ALA A 78 4.27 -6.54 17.22
C ALA A 78 3.03 -7.16 17.89
N CYS A 79 2.00 -7.48 17.10
CA CYS A 79 0.79 -8.15 17.58
C CYS A 79 1.06 -9.58 18.07
N GLU A 80 1.91 -10.35 17.38
CA GLU A 80 2.31 -11.69 17.81
C GLU A 80 3.07 -11.66 19.14
N ILE A 81 3.92 -10.66 19.37
CA ILE A 81 4.61 -10.47 20.66
C ILE A 81 3.59 -10.23 21.78
N ILE A 82 2.58 -9.38 21.56
CA ILE A 82 1.51 -9.16 22.55
C ILE A 82 0.73 -10.44 22.77
N TYR A 83 0.35 -11.14 21.70
CA TYR A 83 -0.42 -12.37 21.78
C TYR A 83 0.32 -13.45 22.59
N LYS A 84 1.62 -13.64 22.37
CA LYS A 84 2.46 -14.56 23.17
C LYS A 84 2.50 -14.21 24.66
N ARG A 85 2.41 -12.92 25.00
CA ARG A 85 2.33 -12.48 26.40
C ARG A 85 0.95 -12.76 27.02
N LEU A 86 -0.11 -12.80 26.20
CA LEU A 86 -1.46 -13.12 26.62
C LEU A 86 -1.75 -14.63 26.66
N GLU A 87 -0.98 -15.44 25.92
CA GLU A 87 -1.07 -16.90 25.90
C GLU A 87 -1.24 -17.58 27.27
N PRO A 88 -0.49 -17.24 28.34
CA PRO A 88 -0.66 -17.88 29.64
C PRO A 88 -1.96 -17.53 30.38
N ILE A 89 -2.65 -16.45 30.00
CA ILE A 89 -3.89 -16.00 30.65
C ILE A 89 -5.15 -16.25 29.81
N LEU A 90 -4.98 -16.77 28.58
CA LEU A 90 -6.06 -17.05 27.65
C LEU A 90 -6.84 -18.29 28.12
N GLU A 91 -8.12 -18.10 28.42
CA GLU A 91 -9.07 -19.16 28.68
C GLU A 91 -10.08 -19.24 27.51
N PRO A 92 -10.64 -20.43 27.22
CA PRO A 92 -11.70 -20.55 26.22
C PRO A 92 -12.90 -19.67 26.60
N ASP A 93 -13.46 -18.98 25.59
CA ASP A 93 -14.65 -18.10 25.67
C ASP A 93 -14.51 -16.78 26.45
N MET A 94 -13.29 -16.33 26.78
CA MET A 94 -13.09 -15.04 27.43
C MET A 94 -13.27 -13.85 26.46
N LYS A 95 -13.92 -12.78 26.93
CA LYS A 95 -14.02 -11.54 26.14
C LYS A 95 -12.69 -10.79 26.11
N TRP A 96 -12.42 -10.10 25.00
CA TRP A 96 -11.18 -9.31 24.85
C TRP A 96 -10.93 -8.33 26.01
N THR A 97 -11.95 -7.62 26.48
CA THR A 97 -11.85 -6.65 27.58
C THR A 97 -11.45 -7.32 28.91
N GLU A 98 -11.93 -8.54 29.15
CA GLU A 98 -11.60 -9.33 30.34
C GLU A 98 -10.15 -9.83 30.27
N ILE A 99 -9.70 -10.29 29.10
CA ILE A 99 -8.30 -10.68 28.85
C ILE A 99 -7.35 -9.52 29.16
N VAL A 100 -7.68 -8.31 28.69
CA VAL A 100 -6.87 -7.10 28.90
C VAL A 100 -6.82 -6.70 30.38
N SER A 101 -7.94 -6.83 31.08
CA SER A 101 -8.02 -6.54 32.51
C SER A 101 -7.19 -7.54 33.32
N LYS A 102 -7.31 -8.85 33.04
CA LYS A 102 -6.46 -9.89 33.64
C LYS A 102 -4.97 -9.68 33.33
N ALA A 103 -4.64 -9.26 32.12
CA ALA A 103 -3.27 -8.95 31.72
C ALA A 103 -2.69 -7.79 32.57
N TYR A 104 -3.50 -6.76 32.81
CA TYR A 104 -3.11 -5.63 33.64
C TYR A 104 -2.91 -6.03 35.11
N GLU A 105 -3.83 -6.82 35.66
CA GLU A 105 -3.72 -7.36 37.03
C GLU A 105 -2.49 -8.26 37.20
N SER A 106 -2.15 -9.01 36.17
CA SER A 106 -0.97 -9.88 36.12
C SER A 106 0.32 -9.12 35.78
N SER A 107 0.29 -7.78 35.72
CA SER A 107 1.43 -6.91 35.40
C SER A 107 2.12 -7.24 34.06
N ILE A 108 1.35 -7.70 33.08
CA ILE A 108 1.84 -8.04 31.73
C ILE A 108 1.91 -6.78 30.88
N SER A 109 3.04 -6.56 30.20
CA SER A 109 3.21 -5.41 29.31
C SER A 109 2.39 -5.55 28.02
N LEU A 110 1.43 -4.65 27.84
CA LEU A 110 0.52 -4.53 26.70
C LEU A 110 1.01 -3.58 25.59
N SER A 111 2.31 -3.30 25.58
CA SER A 111 2.98 -2.46 24.58
C SER A 111 4.09 -3.24 23.89
N SER A 112 4.15 -3.21 22.57
CA SER A 112 5.19 -3.87 21.80
C SER A 112 5.59 -3.07 20.56
N THR A 113 6.85 -3.23 20.18
CA THR A 113 7.38 -2.80 18.89
C THR A 113 7.56 -4.02 18.00
N GLY A 114 7.47 -3.82 16.69
CA GLY A 114 7.74 -4.84 15.69
C GLY A 114 8.65 -4.29 14.59
N HIS A 115 9.45 -5.16 13.98
CA HIS A 115 10.45 -4.76 13.02
C HIS A 115 10.63 -5.81 11.93
N TYR A 116 10.32 -5.41 10.69
CA TYR A 116 10.54 -6.27 9.55
C TYR A 116 11.62 -5.73 8.61
N SER A 117 12.54 -6.62 8.21
CA SER A 117 13.55 -6.35 7.20
C SER A 117 13.49 -7.43 6.12
N VAL A 118 13.49 -7.01 4.86
CA VAL A 118 13.50 -7.93 3.71
C VAL A 118 14.91 -8.50 3.58
N LYS A 119 15.04 -9.82 3.78
CA LYS A 119 16.32 -10.53 3.67
C LYS A 119 16.64 -10.84 2.21
N GLY A 120 17.93 -10.81 1.85
CA GLY A 120 18.41 -11.23 0.53
C GLY A 120 18.27 -10.15 -0.57
N LEU A 121 18.09 -8.89 -0.18
CA LEU A 121 18.19 -7.77 -1.12
C LEU A 121 19.66 -7.43 -1.37
N GLY A 122 20.08 -7.56 -2.62
CA GLY A 122 21.42 -7.23 -3.07
C GLY A 122 21.52 -7.42 -4.58
N MET A 123 22.07 -6.42 -5.25
CA MET A 123 22.45 -6.53 -6.65
C MET A 123 23.97 -6.41 -6.70
N ASP A 124 24.62 -7.50 -7.09
CA ASP A 124 26.03 -7.43 -7.41
C ASP A 124 26.17 -6.99 -8.87
N TRP A 125 26.40 -5.69 -9.05
CA TRP A 125 26.59 -5.08 -10.37
C TRP A 125 27.79 -5.66 -11.12
N THR A 126 28.73 -6.30 -10.42
CA THR A 126 29.93 -6.90 -11.03
C THR A 126 29.68 -8.32 -11.52
N GLN A 127 28.86 -9.10 -10.82
CA GLN A 127 28.55 -10.49 -11.17
C GLN A 127 27.24 -10.66 -11.96
N GLY A 128 26.47 -9.58 -12.16
CA GLY A 128 25.14 -9.66 -12.80
C GLY A 128 24.14 -10.52 -12.03
N LYS A 129 24.46 -10.88 -10.78
CA LYS A 129 23.58 -11.67 -9.92
C LYS A 129 22.61 -10.73 -9.23
N VAL A 130 21.36 -10.85 -9.64
CA VAL A 130 20.25 -10.08 -9.10
C VAL A 130 19.61 -10.93 -8.00
N GLY A 131 19.65 -10.46 -6.75
CA GLY A 131 18.75 -10.98 -5.72
C GLY A 131 17.28 -10.80 -6.15
N PRO A 132 16.30 -11.46 -5.53
CA PRO A 132 14.91 -11.33 -5.94
C PRO A 132 14.44 -9.88 -5.79
N ILE A 133 14.42 -9.11 -6.89
CA ILE A 133 13.81 -7.78 -6.95
C ILE A 133 12.33 -8.00 -7.28
N ILE A 134 11.45 -7.52 -6.41
CA ILE A 134 10.02 -7.50 -6.68
C ILE A 134 9.77 -6.33 -7.64
N ILE A 135 9.82 -6.61 -8.94
CA ILE A 135 9.42 -5.65 -9.98
C ILE A 135 7.99 -6.00 -10.38
N LEU A 136 7.04 -5.17 -9.98
CA LEU A 136 5.69 -5.25 -10.50
C LEU A 136 5.67 -4.54 -11.87
N LEU A 137 5.81 -5.31 -12.95
CA LEU A 137 5.68 -4.82 -14.32
C LEU A 137 4.21 -4.80 -14.71
N MET A 138 3.63 -3.60 -14.80
CA MET A 138 2.31 -3.41 -15.39
C MET A 138 2.47 -3.15 -16.89
N ALA A 139 2.21 -4.16 -17.72
CA ALA A 139 2.16 -4.01 -19.16
C ALA A 139 0.75 -3.62 -19.60
N TRP A 140 0.61 -2.50 -20.31
CA TRP A 140 -0.62 -2.09 -20.97
C TRP A 140 -0.34 -1.90 -22.47
N VAL A 141 -1.13 -2.60 -23.29
CA VAL A 141 -1.14 -2.40 -24.74
C VAL A 141 -2.36 -1.56 -25.07
N HIS A 142 -2.15 -0.34 -25.58
CA HIS A 142 -3.22 0.44 -26.21
C HIS A 142 -2.87 0.71 -27.67
N PRO A 143 -3.77 0.47 -28.64
CA PRO A 143 -3.58 0.93 -30.01
C PRO A 143 -3.78 2.44 -30.05
N LEU A 144 -2.89 3.13 -30.77
CA LEU A 144 -2.87 4.58 -30.95
C LEU A 144 -4.25 5.18 -31.27
N GLY A 145 -4.61 6.25 -30.56
CA GLY A 145 -5.52 7.31 -31.05
C GLY A 145 -7.03 7.10 -30.94
N ALA A 146 -7.55 5.94 -30.53
CA ALA A 146 -8.99 5.70 -30.48
C ALA A 146 -9.54 5.62 -29.05
N LEU A 147 -10.75 6.18 -28.87
CA LEU A 147 -11.61 6.03 -27.69
C LEU A 147 -11.55 4.59 -27.17
N CYS A 148 -11.08 4.40 -25.94
CA CYS A 148 -11.01 3.07 -25.34
C CYS A 148 -12.44 2.62 -25.00
N LEU A 149 -13.03 1.72 -25.79
CA LEU A 149 -14.42 1.24 -25.61
C LEU A 149 -14.54 0.15 -24.54
N ARG A 150 -13.48 -0.66 -24.36
CA ARG A 150 -13.42 -1.73 -23.37
C ARG A 150 -11.99 -1.93 -22.92
N SER A 151 -11.79 -2.16 -21.63
CA SER A 151 -10.51 -2.58 -21.06
C SER A 151 -10.73 -3.75 -20.12
N GLU A 152 -9.88 -4.76 -20.23
CA GLU A 152 -9.87 -5.90 -19.33
C GLU A 152 -8.50 -6.03 -18.71
N VAL A 153 -8.47 -6.14 -17.38
CA VAL A 153 -7.25 -6.21 -16.61
C VAL A 153 -7.33 -7.46 -15.77
N VAL A 154 -6.35 -8.33 -15.93
CA VAL A 154 -6.13 -9.47 -15.04
C VAL A 154 -4.81 -9.23 -14.33
N MET A 155 -4.82 -9.22 -13.01
CA MET A 155 -3.61 -9.02 -12.21
C MET A 155 -3.41 -10.14 -11.21
N ASP A 156 -2.16 -10.56 -11.09
CA ASP A 156 -1.72 -11.45 -10.03
C ASP A 156 -1.29 -10.66 -8.80
N LEU A 157 -2.19 -10.56 -7.82
CA LEU A 157 -1.93 -9.92 -6.51
C LEU A 157 -1.76 -10.93 -5.36
N GLY A 158 -1.63 -12.22 -5.69
CA GLY A 158 -1.73 -13.30 -4.72
C GLY A 158 -3.01 -13.28 -3.89
N GLU A 159 -2.90 -13.56 -2.60
CA GLU A 159 -4.03 -13.40 -1.66
C GLU A 159 -4.12 -11.93 -1.24
N SER A 160 -4.92 -11.16 -1.98
CA SER A 160 -5.14 -9.74 -1.71
C SER A 160 -5.62 -9.49 -0.28
N LEU A 161 -4.95 -8.55 0.42
CA LEU A 161 -5.33 -8.12 1.77
C LEU A 161 -6.71 -7.45 1.77
N ASN A 162 -6.99 -6.66 0.73
CA ASN A 162 -8.26 -5.98 0.57
C ASN A 162 -8.58 -5.81 -0.92
N PRO A 163 -9.46 -6.66 -1.49
CA PRO A 163 -9.74 -6.65 -2.92
C PRO A 163 -10.41 -5.35 -3.38
N ALA A 164 -11.17 -4.67 -2.53
CA ALA A 164 -11.79 -3.40 -2.90
C ALA A 164 -10.75 -2.28 -3.11
N ILE A 165 -9.78 -2.18 -2.20
CA ILE A 165 -8.66 -1.22 -2.31
C ILE A 165 -7.77 -1.58 -3.49
N ASP A 166 -7.47 -2.87 -3.67
CA ASP A 166 -6.56 -3.33 -4.71
C ASP A 166 -7.15 -3.20 -6.12
N VAL A 167 -8.46 -3.42 -6.29
CA VAL A 167 -9.16 -3.12 -7.54
C VAL A 167 -9.20 -1.62 -7.79
N GLY A 168 -9.46 -0.79 -6.78
CA GLY A 168 -9.42 0.68 -6.92
C GLY A 168 -8.05 1.17 -7.36
N LYS A 169 -6.98 0.64 -6.74
CA LYS A 169 -5.60 0.89 -7.13
C LYS A 169 -5.23 0.40 -8.51
N SER A 170 -5.82 -0.69 -9.01
CA SER A 170 -5.56 -1.16 -10.37
C SER A 170 -6.11 -0.21 -11.44
N ARG A 171 -7.26 0.42 -11.16
CA ARG A 171 -7.94 1.32 -12.09
C ARG A 171 -7.19 2.64 -12.28
N ALA A 172 -6.68 3.22 -11.19
CA ALA A 172 -6.17 4.60 -11.22
C ALA A 172 -4.88 4.80 -12.06
N PRO A 173 -3.86 3.91 -12.00
CA PRO A 173 -2.71 3.94 -12.88
C PRO A 173 -3.07 3.66 -14.32
N SER A 174 -4.00 2.74 -14.59
CA SER A 174 -4.47 2.46 -15.95
C SER A 174 -5.08 3.70 -16.60
N CYS A 175 -6.00 4.38 -15.91
CA CYS A 175 -6.57 5.64 -16.40
C CYS A 175 -5.51 6.74 -16.57
N ARG A 176 -4.54 6.84 -15.63
CA ARG A 176 -3.43 7.81 -15.72
C ARG A 176 -2.44 7.50 -16.85
N ALA A 177 -2.15 6.23 -17.10
CA ALA A 177 -1.26 5.78 -18.16
C ALA A 177 -1.88 6.06 -19.54
N THR A 178 -3.18 5.84 -19.72
CA THR A 178 -3.90 6.22 -20.94
C THR A 178 -3.81 7.74 -21.19
N GLY A 179 -4.00 8.55 -20.14
CA GLY A 179 -3.84 10.00 -20.23
C GLY A 179 -2.41 10.42 -20.58
N SER A 180 -1.41 9.83 -19.91
CA SER A 180 0.01 10.14 -20.11
C SER A 180 0.51 9.72 -21.50
N LEU A 181 0.15 8.52 -21.97
CA LEU A 181 0.52 8.04 -23.31
C LEU A 181 -0.14 8.87 -24.41
N SER A 182 -1.44 9.17 -24.28
CA SER A 182 -2.15 10.05 -25.22
C SER A 182 -1.52 11.44 -25.28
N TRP A 183 -1.11 11.98 -24.13
CA TRP A 183 -0.54 13.33 -24.03
C TRP A 183 0.92 13.39 -24.51
N ASN A 184 1.75 12.41 -24.14
CA ASN A 184 3.14 12.32 -24.62
C ASN A 184 3.20 12.08 -26.13
N SER A 185 2.28 11.31 -26.72
CA SER A 185 2.20 11.18 -28.19
C SER A 185 1.87 12.52 -28.86
N TYR A 186 0.96 13.32 -28.29
CA TYR A 186 0.66 14.68 -28.76
C TYR A 186 1.86 15.62 -28.65
N PHE A 187 2.60 15.59 -27.53
CA PHE A 187 3.77 16.43 -27.31
C PHE A 187 4.97 16.02 -28.19
N THR A 188 5.12 14.73 -28.48
CA THR A 188 6.18 14.21 -29.36
C THR A 188 5.88 14.53 -30.83
N LEU A 189 4.61 14.47 -31.25
CA LEU A 189 4.17 14.91 -32.58
C LEU A 189 4.33 16.44 -32.76
N LEU A 190 4.01 17.25 -31.75
CA LEU A 190 4.23 18.71 -31.80
C LEU A 190 5.71 19.09 -31.82
N LYS A 191 6.58 18.33 -31.15
CA LYS A 191 8.05 18.52 -31.23
C LYS A 191 8.63 18.08 -32.58
N ALA A 192 7.97 17.20 -33.33
CA ALA A 192 8.46 16.71 -34.61
C ALA A 192 8.22 17.70 -35.77
N SER A 193 7.22 18.60 -35.68
CA SER A 193 6.84 19.47 -36.80
C SER A 193 7.28 20.93 -36.74
N SER A 194 7.82 21.47 -35.64
CA SER A 194 8.60 22.73 -35.66
C SER A 194 9.17 23.11 -34.29
N LEU A 195 10.41 23.58 -34.31
CA LEU A 195 11.12 24.33 -33.25
C LEU A 195 11.70 23.52 -32.07
N ARG A 196 12.98 23.17 -32.22
CA ARG A 196 13.96 23.04 -31.12
C ARG A 196 14.09 24.38 -30.40
N LYS A 197 13.22 24.68 -29.43
CA LYS A 197 13.55 25.57 -28.31
C LYS A 197 12.98 24.95 -27.04
N VAL A 198 13.89 24.62 -26.13
CA VAL A 198 13.58 24.24 -24.76
C VAL A 198 12.65 25.31 -24.18
N CYS A 199 11.46 24.91 -23.69
CA CYS A 199 10.52 25.82 -23.03
C CYS A 199 11.24 26.63 -21.95
N SER A 200 11.19 27.96 -22.04
CA SER A 200 11.63 28.86 -20.98
C SER A 200 10.75 28.71 -19.73
N ASP A 201 11.31 28.99 -18.55
CA ASP A 201 10.64 28.91 -17.25
C ASP A 201 9.32 29.71 -17.17
N GLU A 202 9.18 30.75 -17.99
CA GLU A 202 7.96 31.55 -18.09
C GLU A 202 6.76 30.76 -18.65
N VAL A 203 6.98 29.85 -19.60
CA VAL A 203 5.91 29.01 -20.17
C VAL A 203 5.45 27.96 -19.15
N LEU A 204 6.38 27.39 -18.37
CA LEU A 204 6.06 26.47 -17.27
C LEU A 204 5.30 27.19 -16.15
N GLN A 205 5.68 28.42 -15.79
CA GLN A 205 4.94 29.23 -14.82
C GLN A 205 3.55 29.64 -15.34
N TRP A 206 3.41 29.92 -16.63
CA TRP A 206 2.12 30.23 -17.25
C TRP A 206 1.17 29.03 -17.26
N ILE A 207 1.69 27.83 -17.55
CA ILE A 207 0.94 26.56 -17.50
C ILE A 207 0.53 26.21 -16.06
N CYS A 208 1.41 26.39 -15.07
CA CYS A 208 1.09 26.17 -13.65
C CYS A 208 0.03 27.13 -13.11
N ARG A 209 -0.03 28.37 -13.62
CA ARG A 209 -1.05 29.38 -13.24
C ARG A 209 -2.41 29.11 -13.88
N ASN A 210 -2.45 28.59 -15.11
CA ASN A 210 -3.68 28.25 -15.82
C ASN A 210 -4.12 26.80 -15.57
N LYS A 211 -4.68 26.53 -14.37
CA LYS A 211 -5.26 25.22 -13.97
C LYS A 211 -6.32 24.66 -14.93
N LYS A 212 -6.87 25.47 -15.86
CA LYS A 212 -7.82 25.03 -16.90
C LYS A 212 -7.18 24.20 -18.03
N LEU A 213 -5.87 24.34 -18.28
CA LEU A 213 -5.16 23.61 -19.34
C LEU A 213 -4.59 22.27 -18.87
N ILE A 214 -4.28 22.14 -17.58
CA ILE A 214 -3.89 20.86 -16.96
C ILE A 214 -5.16 20.12 -16.53
N SER A 215 -5.90 19.62 -17.51
CA SER A 215 -6.90 18.58 -17.30
C SER A 215 -6.17 17.26 -17.02
N LEU A 216 -5.64 17.09 -15.80
CA LEU A 216 -4.92 15.89 -15.36
C LEU A 216 -5.80 14.63 -15.38
N GLN A 217 -7.11 14.80 -15.51
CA GLN A 217 -8.03 13.76 -15.88
C GLN A 217 -8.93 14.29 -16.98
N VAL A 218 -8.64 13.87 -18.22
CA VAL A 218 -9.74 13.61 -19.15
C VAL A 218 -10.67 12.69 -18.37
N GLN A 219 -11.87 13.15 -18.01
CA GLN A 219 -12.96 12.25 -17.69
C GLN A 219 -13.02 11.30 -18.88
N VAL A 220 -12.40 10.12 -18.76
CA VAL A 220 -12.55 9.06 -19.74
C VAL A 220 -14.04 8.80 -19.72
N THR A 221 -14.70 9.37 -20.73
CA THR A 221 -16.15 9.43 -20.85
C THR A 221 -16.69 8.04 -20.55
N THR A 222 -17.57 8.02 -19.55
CA THR A 222 -18.16 6.90 -18.81
C THR A 222 -19.01 5.94 -19.67
N LYS A 223 -18.60 5.66 -20.91
CA LYS A 223 -19.23 4.69 -21.82
C LYS A 223 -18.39 3.44 -22.04
N SER A 224 -17.19 3.35 -21.46
CA SER A 224 -16.31 2.22 -21.67
C SER A 224 -16.42 1.17 -20.56
N GLN A 225 -16.58 -0.10 -20.95
CA GLN A 225 -16.61 -1.22 -20.00
C GLN A 225 -15.19 -1.47 -19.48
N PHE A 226 -14.96 -1.24 -18.20
CA PHE A 226 -13.66 -1.48 -17.56
C PHE A 226 -13.78 -2.59 -16.52
N ASN A 227 -13.31 -3.79 -16.87
CA ASN A 227 -13.33 -4.96 -16.00
C ASN A 227 -11.94 -5.22 -15.41
N VAL A 228 -11.91 -5.42 -14.10
CA VAL A 228 -10.71 -5.86 -13.38
C VAL A 228 -11.01 -7.19 -12.73
N SER A 229 -10.14 -8.16 -12.94
CA SER A 229 -10.18 -9.44 -12.26
C SER A 229 -8.84 -9.73 -11.60
N LEU A 230 -8.89 -10.38 -10.44
CA LEU A 230 -7.72 -10.81 -9.70
C LEU A 230 -7.50 -12.30 -9.97
N LEU A 231 -6.25 -12.68 -10.24
CA LEU A 231 -5.88 -14.08 -10.43
C LEU A 231 -6.12 -14.86 -9.14
N ARG A 232 -6.81 -16.00 -9.24
CA ARG A 232 -7.10 -16.87 -8.09
C ARG A 232 -6.00 -17.93 -7.92
N GLY A 233 -5.65 -18.25 -6.68
CA GLY A 233 -4.75 -19.37 -6.35
C GLY A 233 -3.25 -19.08 -6.39
N SER A 234 -2.83 -17.82 -6.53
CA SER A 234 -1.42 -17.42 -6.66
C SER A 234 -0.75 -17.02 -5.33
N LYS A 235 -0.70 -17.92 -4.35
CA LYS A 235 -0.16 -17.61 -3.01
C LYS A 235 1.33 -17.20 -3.02
N ASN A 236 1.68 -16.16 -2.27
CA ASN A 236 3.06 -15.69 -2.11
C ASN A 236 3.59 -15.84 -0.67
N VAL A 237 4.21 -16.97 -0.35
CA VAL A 237 4.66 -17.32 1.02
C VAL A 237 5.58 -16.27 1.67
N ARG A 238 6.27 -15.43 0.89
CA ARG A 238 7.24 -14.44 1.41
C ARG A 238 6.61 -13.15 1.96
N ALA A 239 5.40 -12.83 1.51
CA ALA A 239 4.72 -11.58 1.84
C ALA A 239 3.61 -11.79 2.89
N VAL A 240 3.12 -10.69 3.47
CA VAL A 240 2.14 -10.72 4.56
C VAL A 240 0.89 -11.45 4.10
N PHE A 241 0.48 -12.51 4.79
CA PHE A 241 -0.72 -13.29 4.43
C PHE A 241 -0.79 -13.71 2.96
N SER A 242 0.35 -14.00 2.33
CA SER A 242 0.41 -14.40 0.91
C SER A 242 0.02 -13.33 -0.12
N SER A 243 0.04 -12.04 0.26
CA SER A 243 -0.26 -10.93 -0.65
C SER A 243 0.85 -10.58 -1.64
N LYS A 244 0.54 -9.75 -2.61
CA LYS A 244 1.52 -9.01 -3.41
C LYS A 244 1.17 -7.53 -3.41
N ALA A 245 2.22 -6.71 -3.44
CA ALA A 245 2.14 -5.28 -3.62
C ALA A 245 1.36 -4.88 -4.88
N VAL A 246 0.57 -3.79 -4.77
CA VAL A 246 -0.11 -3.11 -5.89
C VAL A 246 -0.04 -1.60 -5.74
#